data_AF-A0A7S4J3R3-F1
#
_entry.id   AF-A0A7S4J3R3-F1
#
_cell.length_a   1.000
_cell.length_b   1.000
_cell.length_c   1.000
_cell.angle_alpha   90.00
_cell.angle_beta   90.00
_cell.angle_gamma   90.00
#
_symmetry.space_group_name_H-M   'P 1'
#
loop_
_entity.id
_entity.type
_entity.pdbx_description
1 polymer ?
#
loop_
_entity_poly.entity_id
_entity_poly.type
_entity_poly.pdbx_seq_one_letter_code
_entity_poly.pdbx_strand_id
1 'polypeptide(L)'
;RMQRLTSITEQLKRKDCKNVIGLLSALTKGSGDQSKAKILLLLRRWKQIDIGITEAANEAKDNVKYLYTLQRFIEPLYSGTAQTIIDGLPALMNAIKMIHTIARYYNTTERMTNLFARITDQMIINCKRSITNGEENDQLWEKDPSSLVRQLES
;
A
#
# COMPACT_ATOMS: atom_id res chain seq x y z
N ARG A 1 -1.01 5.98 -9.89
CA ARG A 1 0.35 5.37 -10.06
C ARG A 1 0.29 4.00 -10.75
N MET A 2 -0.52 3.06 -10.26
CA MET A 2 -0.72 1.73 -10.86
C MET A 2 -1.12 1.78 -12.35
N GLN A 3 -2.16 2.52 -12.72
CA GLN A 3 -2.63 2.63 -14.12
C GLN A 3 -1.55 3.09 -15.10
N ARG A 4 -0.67 4.02 -14.69
CA ARG A 4 0.45 4.49 -15.52
C ARG A 4 1.51 3.40 -15.70
N LEU A 5 1.87 2.68 -14.64
CA LEU A 5 2.83 1.56 -14.71
C LEU A 5 2.28 0.40 -15.53
N THR A 6 0.99 0.07 -15.39
CA THR A 6 0.32 -0.94 -16.22
C THR A 6 0.32 -0.54 -17.69
N SER A 7 -0.01 0.72 -18.00
CA SER A 7 0.02 1.23 -19.38
C SER A 7 1.43 1.16 -19.99
N ILE A 8 2.46 1.57 -19.26
CA ILE A 8 3.86 1.47 -19.71
C ILE A 8 4.29 0.00 -19.91
N THR A 9 3.89 -0.89 -19.00
CA THR A 9 4.17 -2.33 -19.10
C THR A 9 3.53 -2.93 -20.35
N GLU A 10 2.28 -2.58 -20.65
CA GLU A 10 1.59 -3.04 -21.86
C GLU A 10 2.19 -2.45 -23.14
N GLN A 11 2.63 -1.19 -23.10
CA GLN A 11 3.34 -0.56 -24.21
C GLN A 11 4.67 -1.28 -24.52
N LEU A 12 5.43 -1.67 -23.49
CA LEU A 12 6.69 -2.42 -23.65
C LEU A 12 6.47 -3.83 -24.23
N LYS A 13 5.31 -4.45 -23.96
CA LYS A 13 4.94 -5.76 -24.50
C LYS A 13 4.51 -5.72 -25.97
N ARG A 14 4.30 -4.54 -26.56
CA ARG A 14 3.86 -4.39 -27.96
C ARG A 14 4.84 -5.07 -28.92
N LYS A 15 4.26 -5.65 -29.98
CA LYS A 15 5.02 -6.40 -31.00
C LYS A 15 6.09 -5.53 -31.65
N ASP A 16 5.79 -4.24 -31.85
CA ASP A 16 6.70 -3.26 -32.45
C ASP A 16 7.95 -3.04 -31.60
N CYS A 17 7.79 -2.88 -30.28
CA CYS A 17 8.91 -2.76 -29.34
C CYS A 17 9.78 -4.02 -29.33
N LYS A 18 9.15 -5.21 -29.29
CA LYS A 18 9.87 -6.50 -29.34
C LYS A 18 10.64 -6.68 -30.65
N ASN A 19 10.07 -6.25 -31.78
CA ASN A 19 10.72 -6.32 -33.08
C ASN A 19 11.96 -5.42 -33.14
N VAL A 20 11.87 -4.18 -32.64
CA VAL A 20 13.01 -3.25 -32.57
C VAL A 20 14.14 -3.81 -31.70
N ILE A 21 13.82 -4.38 -30.55
CA ILE A 21 14.82 -5.02 -29.67
C ILE A 21 15.43 -6.25 -30.34
N GLY A 22 14.63 -7.06 -31.03
CA GLY A 22 15.09 -8.21 -31.79
C GLY A 22 16.06 -7.83 -32.90
N LEU A 23 15.76 -6.76 -33.63
CA LEU A 23 16.60 -6.26 -34.72
C LEU A 23 17.92 -5.66 -34.20
N LEU A 24 17.87 -4.86 -33.12
CA LEU A 24 19.06 -4.35 -32.44
C LEU A 24 19.93 -5.48 -31.84
N SER A 25 19.30 -6.56 -31.36
CA SER A 25 19.99 -7.75 -30.86
C SER A 25 20.61 -8.61 -31.98
N ALA A 26 20.04 -8.58 -33.19
CA ALA A 26 20.62 -9.24 -34.37
C ALA A 26 21.81 -8.43 -34.92
N LEU A 27 21.70 -7.11 -34.97
CA LEU A 27 22.77 -6.21 -35.42
C LEU A 27 24.03 -6.29 -34.54
N THR A 28 23.86 -6.54 -33.25
CA THR A 28 24.99 -6.77 -32.33
C THR A 28 25.70 -8.12 -32.57
N LYS A 29 25.11 -9.06 -33.31
CA LYS A 29 25.76 -10.33 -33.70
C LYS A 29 26.53 -10.24 -35.04
N GLY A 30 26.31 -9.20 -35.84
CA GLY A 30 27.07 -8.91 -37.06
C GLY A 30 28.50 -8.44 -36.79
N SER A 31 29.39 -8.62 -37.77
CA SER A 31 30.82 -8.31 -37.68
C SER A 31 31.12 -6.87 -38.14
N GLY A 32 31.82 -6.09 -37.31
CA GLY A 32 32.64 -4.96 -37.77
C GLY A 32 32.33 -3.54 -37.26
N ASP A 33 31.20 -3.27 -36.60
CA ASP A 33 30.76 -1.88 -36.40
C ASP A 33 31.06 -1.29 -35.00
N GLN A 34 31.64 -0.07 -34.97
CA GLN A 34 32.01 0.69 -33.76
C GLN A 34 30.76 1.04 -32.91
N SER A 35 29.59 1.04 -33.54
CA SER A 35 28.26 1.23 -32.98
C SER A 35 27.83 0.11 -32.01
N LYS A 36 28.42 -1.08 -32.11
CA LYS A 36 28.03 -2.29 -31.36
C LYS A 36 28.13 -2.15 -29.85
N ALA A 37 29.18 -1.49 -29.36
CA ALA A 37 29.37 -1.26 -27.93
C ALA A 37 28.26 -0.36 -27.35
N LYS A 38 27.91 0.71 -28.07
CA LYS A 38 26.81 1.61 -27.69
C LYS A 38 25.46 0.90 -27.69
N ILE A 39 25.16 0.10 -28.72
CA ILE A 39 23.92 -0.68 -28.81
C ILE A 39 23.83 -1.72 -27.68
N LEU A 40 24.92 -2.43 -27.37
CA LEU A 40 24.97 -3.37 -26.25
C LEU A 40 24.70 -2.69 -24.90
N LEU A 41 25.28 -1.51 -24.66
CA LEU A 41 25.03 -0.73 -23.44
C LEU A 41 23.57 -0.27 -23.35
N LEU A 42 22.99 0.19 -24.47
CA LEU A 42 21.58 0.58 -24.54
C LEU A 42 20.64 -0.61 -24.30
N LEU A 43 20.92 -1.78 -24.87
CA LEU A 43 20.14 -3.00 -24.63
C LEU A 43 20.23 -3.47 -23.16
N ARG A 44 21.41 -3.38 -22.55
CA ARG A 44 21.58 -3.68 -21.11
C ARG A 44 20.77 -2.71 -20.25
N ARG A 45 20.87 -1.40 -20.53
CA ARG A 45 20.09 -0.36 -19.82
C ARG A 45 18.59 -0.56 -20.02
N TRP A 46 18.15 -0.85 -21.25
CA TRP A 46 16.75 -1.14 -21.56
C TRP A 46 16.25 -2.34 -20.77
N LYS A 47 17.00 -3.45 -20.74
CA LYS A 47 16.66 -4.64 -19.96
C LYS A 47 16.56 -4.34 -18.46
N GLN A 48 17.47 -3.54 -17.92
CA GLN A 48 17.43 -3.14 -16.52
C GLN A 48 16.20 -2.28 -16.21
N ILE A 49 15.85 -1.35 -17.10
CA ILE A 49 14.64 -0.52 -16.97
C ILE A 49 13.38 -1.40 -17.08
N ASP A 50 13.32 -2.34 -18.01
CA ASP A 50 12.19 -3.25 -18.21
C ASP A 50 11.95 -4.15 -16.98
N ILE A 51 13.02 -4.68 -16.38
CA ILE A 51 12.95 -5.40 -15.11
C ILE A 51 12.40 -4.48 -14.01
N GLY A 52 12.96 -3.27 -13.85
CA GLY A 52 12.51 -2.33 -12.82
C GLY A 52 11.05 -1.90 -12.99
N ILE A 53 10.57 -1.73 -14.22
CA ILE A 53 9.17 -1.44 -14.52
C ILE A 53 8.28 -2.63 -14.13
N THR A 54 8.69 -3.86 -14.46
CA THR A 54 7.95 -5.07 -14.11
C THR A 54 7.86 -5.25 -12.60
N GLU A 55 8.94 -5.02 -11.87
CA GLU A 55 8.96 -5.07 -10.40
C GLU A 55 8.06 -4.02 -9.79
N ALA A 56 8.16 -2.76 -10.23
CA ALA A 56 7.31 -1.67 -9.75
C ALA A 56 5.82 -1.89 -10.07
N ALA A 57 5.50 -2.52 -11.21
CA ALA A 57 4.12 -2.86 -11.58
C ALA A 57 3.55 -3.97 -10.69
N ASN A 58 4.33 -5.02 -10.43
CA ASN A 58 3.94 -6.09 -9.51
C ASN A 58 3.75 -5.56 -8.08
N GLU A 59 4.67 -4.72 -7.61
CA GLU A 59 4.56 -4.05 -6.31
C GLU A 59 3.29 -3.20 -6.21
N ALA A 60 3.00 -2.38 -7.23
CA ALA A 60 1.79 -1.56 -7.24
C ALA A 60 0.51 -2.40 -7.18
N LYS A 61 0.51 -3.58 -7.82
CA LYS A 61 -0.61 -4.52 -7.79
C LYS A 61 -0.79 -5.13 -6.38
N ASP A 62 0.29 -5.56 -5.76
CA ASP A 62 0.26 -6.13 -4.41
C ASP A 62 -0.18 -5.07 -3.38
N ASN A 63 0.33 -3.84 -3.50
CA ASN A 63 -0.06 -2.73 -2.64
C ASN A 63 -1.57 -2.45 -2.69
N VAL A 64 -2.19 -2.50 -3.88
CA VAL A 64 -3.65 -2.34 -4.00
C VAL A 64 -4.39 -3.48 -3.30
N LYS A 65 -3.92 -4.72 -3.45
CA LYS A 65 -4.53 -5.88 -2.77
C LYS A 65 -4.43 -5.76 -1.25
N TYR A 66 -3.29 -5.30 -0.73
CA TYR A 66 -3.10 -5.06 0.70
C TYR A 66 -4.01 -3.95 1.22
N LEU A 67 -4.06 -2.81 0.53
CA LEU A 67 -4.93 -1.70 0.92
C LEU A 67 -6.41 -2.10 0.91
N TYR A 68 -6.85 -2.88 -0.08
CA TYR A 68 -8.22 -3.39 -0.12
C TYR A 68 -8.51 -4.33 1.06
N THR A 69 -7.54 -5.18 1.42
CA THR A 69 -7.65 -6.07 2.59
C THR A 69 -7.71 -5.29 3.90
N LEU A 70 -7.03 -4.15 3.99
CA LEU A 70 -7.06 -3.26 5.16
C LEU A 70 -8.33 -2.41 5.21
N GLN A 71 -8.90 -2.01 4.08
CA GLN A 71 -10.06 -1.11 4.00
C GLN A 71 -11.23 -1.60 4.87
N ARG A 72 -11.56 -2.90 4.79
CA ARG A 72 -12.64 -3.52 5.59
C ARG A 72 -12.42 -3.44 7.11
N PHE A 73 -11.18 -3.32 7.56
CA PHE A 73 -10.85 -3.20 8.98
C PHE A 73 -10.73 -1.74 9.43
N ILE A 74 -10.45 -0.85 8.49
CA ILE A 74 -10.37 0.59 8.74
C ILE A 74 -11.76 1.19 8.86
N GLU A 75 -12.75 0.70 8.10
CA GLU A 75 -14.11 1.23 8.11
C GLU A 75 -14.77 1.24 9.52
N PRO A 76 -14.72 0.15 10.31
CA PRO A 76 -15.18 0.17 11.70
C PRO A 76 -14.49 1.20 12.60
N LEU A 77 -13.25 1.61 12.30
CA LEU A 77 -12.55 2.65 13.09
C LEU A 77 -13.21 4.03 12.95
N TYR A 78 -13.94 4.27 11.85
CA TYR A 78 -14.59 5.55 11.59
C TYR A 78 -16.05 5.59 12.01
N SER A 79 -16.79 4.49 11.84
CA SER A 79 -18.24 4.41 12.01
C SER A 79 -18.72 3.36 13.01
N GLY A 80 -17.84 2.44 13.44
CA GLY A 80 -18.18 1.37 14.38
C GLY A 80 -18.15 1.81 15.84
N THR A 81 -18.63 0.92 16.71
CA THR A 81 -18.51 1.06 18.17
C THR A 81 -17.14 0.58 18.67
N ALA A 82 -16.75 0.99 19.87
CA ALA A 82 -15.53 0.51 20.52
C ALA A 82 -15.47 -1.03 20.56
N GLN A 83 -16.57 -1.70 20.92
CA GLN A 83 -16.66 -3.16 20.90
C GLN A 83 -16.41 -3.76 19.50
N THR A 84 -17.00 -3.18 18.45
CA THR A 84 -16.80 -3.68 17.06
C THR A 84 -15.34 -3.55 16.64
N ILE A 85 -14.67 -2.48 17.07
CA ILE A 85 -13.25 -2.28 16.82
C ILE A 85 -12.44 -3.36 17.55
N ILE A 86 -12.70 -3.60 18.85
CA ILE A 86 -12.03 -4.62 19.66
C ILE A 86 -12.15 -6.00 19.01
N ASP A 87 -13.35 -6.38 18.58
CA ASP A 87 -13.61 -7.66 17.93
C ASP A 87 -12.87 -7.80 16.59
N GLY A 88 -12.66 -6.68 15.88
CA GLY A 88 -11.94 -6.61 14.61
C GLY A 88 -10.41 -6.55 14.72
N LEU A 89 -9.87 -6.17 15.87
CA LEU A 89 -8.42 -5.98 16.07
C LEU A 89 -7.59 -7.23 15.77
N PRO A 90 -7.95 -8.45 16.21
CA PRO A 90 -7.16 -9.65 15.91
C PRO A 90 -7.00 -9.88 14.40
N ALA A 91 -8.07 -9.67 13.63
CA ALA A 91 -8.06 -9.82 12.18
C ALA A 91 -7.24 -8.71 11.49
N LEU A 92 -7.33 -7.47 11.96
CA LEU A 92 -6.50 -6.35 11.52
C LEU A 92 -5.02 -6.62 11.76
N MET A 93 -4.64 -7.06 12.97
CA MET A 93 -3.26 -7.37 13.33
C MET A 93 -2.68 -8.51 12.47
N ASN A 94 -3.46 -9.55 12.21
CA ASN A 94 -3.05 -10.63 11.30
C ASN A 94 -2.86 -10.13 9.85
N ALA A 95 -3.74 -9.25 9.36
CA ALA A 95 -3.58 -8.64 8.04
C ALA A 95 -2.31 -7.78 7.96
N ILE A 96 -2.05 -6.95 8.97
CA ILE A 96 -0.81 -6.14 9.05
C ILE A 96 0.43 -7.04 9.11
N LYS A 97 0.40 -8.13 9.88
CA LYS A 97 1.49 -9.11 9.94
C LYS A 97 1.77 -9.75 8.57
N MET A 98 0.72 -10.12 7.83
CA MET A 98 0.89 -10.63 6.46
C MET A 98 1.54 -9.59 5.54
N ILE A 99 1.10 -8.33 5.62
CA ILE A 99 1.67 -7.23 4.83
C ILE A 99 3.15 -7.03 5.17
N HIS A 100 3.50 -6.99 6.46
CA HIS A 100 4.89 -6.85 6.89
C HIS A 100 5.77 -8.03 6.43
N THR A 101 5.22 -9.24 6.38
CA THR A 101 5.97 -10.45 5.98
C THR A 101 6.20 -10.52 4.48
N ILE A 102 5.20 -10.14 3.67
CA ILE A 102 5.21 -10.39 2.21
C ILE A 102 5.59 -9.13 1.42
N ALA A 103 5.30 -7.94 1.92
CA ALA A 103 5.51 -6.71 1.16
C ALA A 103 6.98 -6.29 1.16
N ARG A 104 7.63 -6.38 -0.01
CA ARG A 104 9.05 -6.02 -0.21
C ARG A 104 9.43 -4.58 0.15
N TYR A 105 8.48 -3.65 0.13
CA TYR A 105 8.71 -2.21 0.35
C TYR A 105 7.86 -1.60 1.47
N TYR A 106 6.89 -2.37 2.00
CA TYR A 106 6.07 -2.00 3.15
C TYR A 106 6.54 -2.67 4.45
N ASN A 107 7.55 -3.54 4.40
CA ASN A 107 8.14 -4.23 5.54
C ASN A 107 9.11 -3.36 6.37
N THR A 108 9.21 -2.05 6.13
CA THR A 108 10.09 -1.21 6.94
C THR A 108 9.41 -0.86 8.26
N THR A 109 10.19 -0.88 9.34
CA THR A 109 9.71 -0.55 10.68
C THR A 109 9.08 0.84 10.72
N GLU A 110 9.67 1.84 10.06
CA GLU A 110 9.15 3.20 10.00
C GLU A 110 7.72 3.26 9.41
N ARG A 111 7.45 2.54 8.31
CA ARG A 111 6.12 2.52 7.69
C ARG A 111 5.10 1.83 8.58
N MET A 112 5.51 0.78 9.28
CA MET A 112 4.66 0.08 10.26
C MET A 112 4.34 0.99 11.45
N THR A 113 5.33 1.68 12.01
CA THR A 113 5.12 2.64 13.10
C THR A 113 4.13 3.72 12.69
N ASN A 114 4.30 4.31 11.50
CA ASN A 114 3.39 5.32 10.98
C ASN A 114 1.97 4.78 10.75
N LEU A 115 1.83 3.53 10.30
CA LEU A 115 0.53 2.87 10.14
C LEU A 115 -0.15 2.66 11.50
N PHE A 116 0.58 2.11 12.47
CA PHE A 116 0.06 1.89 13.83
C PHE A 116 -0.33 3.19 14.49
N ALA A 117 0.49 4.25 14.39
CA ALA A 117 0.16 5.56 14.92
C ALA A 117 -1.20 6.05 14.39
N ARG A 118 -1.42 5.98 13.07
CA ARG A 118 -2.69 6.40 12.46
C ARG A 118 -3.88 5.55 12.89
N ILE A 119 -3.70 4.24 13.07
CA ILE A 119 -4.75 3.34 13.55
C ILE A 119 -5.11 3.73 14.99
N THR A 120 -4.12 3.87 15.87
CA THR A 120 -4.32 4.25 17.27
C THR A 120 -4.95 5.63 17.40
N ASP A 121 -4.50 6.62 16.62
CA ASP A 121 -5.11 7.96 16.59
C ASP A 121 -6.60 7.86 16.22
N GLN A 122 -6.95 7.06 15.21
CA GLN A 122 -8.34 6.89 14.80
C GLN A 122 -9.19 6.16 15.85
N MET A 123 -8.61 5.19 16.58
CA MET A 123 -9.27 4.53 17.71
C MET A 123 -9.54 5.53 18.84
N ILE A 124 -8.57 6.40 19.18
CA ILE A 124 -8.74 7.44 20.20
C ILE A 124 -9.86 8.40 19.80
N ILE A 125 -9.91 8.83 18.53
CA ILE A 125 -10.97 9.69 18.02
C ILE A 125 -12.34 9.01 18.12
N ASN A 126 -12.43 7.72 17.80
CA ASN A 126 -13.66 6.94 17.91
C ASN A 126 -14.12 6.84 19.37
N CYS A 127 -13.24 6.44 20.29
CA CYS A 127 -13.55 6.36 21.71
C CYS A 127 -13.99 7.72 22.27
N LYS A 128 -13.28 8.80 21.92
CA LYS A 128 -13.67 10.16 22.31
C LYS A 128 -15.07 10.50 21.82
N ARG A 129 -15.38 10.22 20.55
CA ARG A 129 -16.71 10.47 19.98
C ARG A 129 -17.79 9.63 20.69
N SER A 130 -17.49 8.40 21.06
CA SER A 130 -18.42 7.51 21.77
C SER A 130 -18.77 8.05 23.16
N ILE A 131 -17.79 8.64 23.85
CA ILE A 131 -17.99 9.21 25.20
C ILE A 131 -18.69 10.58 25.13
N THR A 132 -18.31 11.43 24.18
CA THR A 132 -18.89 12.77 24.05
C THR A 132 -20.20 12.80 23.26
N ASN A 133 -20.65 11.69 22.66
CA ASN A 133 -21.76 11.64 21.70
C ASN A 133 -21.63 12.65 20.53
N GLY A 134 -20.41 13.16 20.26
CA GLY A 134 -20.17 14.22 19.28
C GLY A 134 -20.40 15.65 19.78
N GLU A 135 -20.70 15.85 21.06
CA GLU A 135 -20.83 17.16 21.70
C GLU A 135 -19.46 17.68 22.20
N GLU A 136 -19.39 18.98 22.52
CA GLU A 136 -18.19 19.61 23.08
C GLU A 136 -17.85 19.02 24.46
N ASN A 137 -16.55 19.00 24.78
CA ASN A 137 -16.03 18.41 26.02
C ASN A 137 -16.66 19.01 27.30
N ASP A 138 -17.20 20.22 27.22
CA ASP A 138 -17.74 20.95 28.37
C ASP A 138 -19.01 20.32 28.94
N GLN A 139 -19.79 19.59 28.14
CA GLN A 139 -21.00 18.89 28.59
C GLN A 139 -20.72 17.51 29.22
N LEU A 140 -19.46 17.04 29.17
CA LEU A 140 -19.08 15.75 29.77
C LEU A 140 -19.36 15.72 31.28
N TRP A 141 -19.09 16.84 31.95
CA TRP A 141 -19.23 17.00 33.40
C TRP A 141 -20.69 17.14 33.87
N GLU A 142 -21.61 17.38 32.93
CA GLU A 142 -23.05 17.47 33.20
C GLU A 142 -23.76 16.11 33.08
N LYS A 143 -23.09 15.09 32.53
CA LYS A 143 -23.65 13.74 32.39
C LYS A 143 -23.64 12.98 33.72
N ASP A 144 -24.59 12.05 33.87
CA ASP A 144 -24.65 11.16 35.03
C ASP A 144 -23.35 10.34 35.19
N PRO A 145 -22.64 10.44 36.33
CA PRO A 145 -21.39 9.72 36.55
C PRO A 145 -21.50 8.21 36.37
N SER A 146 -22.61 7.60 36.79
CA SER A 146 -22.85 6.16 36.66
C SER A 146 -22.93 5.71 35.21
N SER A 147 -23.62 6.48 34.37
CA SER A 147 -23.71 6.25 32.92
C SER A 147 -22.36 6.43 32.24
N LEU A 148 -21.60 7.46 32.62
CA LEU A 148 -20.28 7.75 32.06
C LEU A 148 -19.27 6.63 32.35
N VAL A 149 -19.24 6.11 33.57
CA VAL A 149 -18.39 4.98 33.97
C VAL A 149 -18.71 3.74 33.14
N ARG A 150 -20.00 3.42 32.94
CA ARG A 150 -20.40 2.28 32.10
C ARG A 150 -19.95 2.42 30.64
N GLN A 151 -19.99 3.64 30.09
CA GLN A 151 -19.50 3.90 28.73
C GLN A 151 -17.97 3.84 28.62
N LEU A 152 -17.24 4.18 29.69
CA LEU A 152 -15.78 4.06 29.73
C LEU A 152 -15.31 2.62 29.90
N GLU A 153 -16.14 1.79 30.55
CA GLU A 153 -15.87 0.36 30.78
C GLU A 153 -16.29 -0.54 29.60
N SER A 154 -17.05 -0.05 28.63
CA SER A 154 -17.47 -0.79 27.42
C SER A 154 -16.57 -0.54 26.22
#